data_AF-S3XWI9-F1
#
_entry.id   AF-S3XWI9-F1
#
_cell.length_a   1.000
_cell.length_b   1.000
_cell.length_c   1.000
_cell.angle_alpha   90.00
_cell.angle_beta   90.00
_cell.angle_gamma   90.00
#
_symmetry.space_group_name_H-M   'P 1'
#
loop_
_entity.id
_entity.type
_entity.pdbx_description
1 polymer ?
#
loop_
_entity_poly.entity_id
_entity_poly.type
_entity_poly.pdbx_seq_one_letter_code
_entity_poly.pdbx_strand_id
1 'polypeptide(L)'
;MFTGFGIRTLSSDNSAYFPTRYHGGSVWSHDTAFVMRQAMRAGFTSEARQIARSLVRAAQGFDWRLPELFAGDPTVAVQQPLPYPASCRPQAWAAASAVPIAEVLGLLPARD
;
A
#
# COMPACT_ATOMS: atom_id res chain seq x y z
N MET A 1 11.31 -4.39 0.81
CA MET A 1 10.36 -3.25 0.88
C MET A 1 8.95 -3.63 0.45
N PHE A 2 8.76 -4.11 -0.77
CA PHE A 2 7.46 -4.54 -1.28
C PHE A 2 6.97 -5.83 -0.58
N THR A 3 5.69 -5.87 -0.18
CA THR A 3 5.08 -7.00 0.55
C THR A 3 4.17 -7.86 -0.32
N GLY A 4 3.72 -7.34 -1.47
CA GLY A 4 2.60 -7.90 -2.23
C GLY A 4 1.21 -7.39 -1.79
N PHE A 5 1.15 -6.63 -0.69
CA PHE A 5 0.00 -5.81 -0.27
C PHE A 5 0.28 -4.30 -0.35
N GLY A 6 1.56 -3.91 -0.36
CA GLY A 6 2.02 -2.53 -0.55
C GLY A 6 3.51 -2.39 -0.24
N ILE A 7 3.96 -1.18 0.08
CA ILE A 7 5.38 -0.88 0.37
C ILE A 7 5.53 -0.57 1.87
N ARG A 8 6.44 -1.26 2.54
CA ARG A 8 6.75 -1.00 3.96
C ARG A 8 7.41 0.37 4.15
N THR A 9 7.22 0.96 5.32
CA THR A 9 7.94 2.19 5.71
C THR A 9 9.43 1.97 5.99
N LEU A 10 9.86 0.71 6.20
CA LEU A 10 11.25 0.36 6.49
C LEU A 10 11.63 -1.00 5.87
N SER A 11 12.88 -1.15 5.45
CA SER A 11 13.37 -2.42 4.90
C SER A 11 13.38 -3.49 5.97
N SER A 12 13.04 -4.73 5.57
CA SER A 12 13.18 -5.91 6.43
C SER A 12 14.62 -6.24 6.78
N ASP A 13 15.58 -5.68 6.05
CA ASP A 13 17.02 -5.85 6.32
C ASP A 13 17.53 -4.85 7.37
N ASN A 14 16.71 -3.86 7.75
CA ASN A 14 17.05 -2.92 8.80
C ASN A 14 16.78 -3.54 10.18
N SER A 15 17.73 -3.45 11.11
CA SER A 15 17.60 -4.04 12.46
C SER A 15 16.44 -3.44 13.28
N ALA A 16 15.97 -2.24 12.94
CA ALA A 16 14.82 -1.60 13.57
C ALA A 16 13.47 -2.02 12.94
N TYR A 17 13.48 -2.91 11.95
CA TYR A 17 12.27 -3.41 11.31
C TYR A 17 11.40 -4.20 12.27
N PHE A 18 10.11 -3.90 12.26
CA PHE A 18 9.09 -4.77 12.83
C PHE A 18 7.77 -4.57 12.06
N PRO A 19 7.08 -5.64 11.61
CA PRO A 19 5.95 -5.52 10.68
C PRO A 19 4.80 -4.66 11.22
N THR A 20 4.59 -4.63 12.54
CA THR A 20 3.55 -3.80 13.17
C THR A 20 4.12 -2.56 13.87
N ARG A 21 5.28 -2.05 13.46
CA ARG A 21 5.81 -0.77 13.97
C ARG A 21 5.34 0.38 13.08
N TYR A 22 4.74 1.40 13.71
CA TYR A 22 3.97 2.47 13.06
C TYR A 22 4.68 3.12 11.85
N HIS A 23 5.94 3.54 12.01
CA HIS A 23 6.80 4.02 10.91
C HIS A 23 8.08 3.18 10.73
N GLY A 24 8.07 1.93 11.18
CA GLY A 24 9.27 1.06 11.17
C GLY A 24 9.03 -0.32 10.60
N GLY A 25 8.04 -0.48 9.71
CA GLY A 25 7.80 -1.74 9.03
C GLY A 25 6.38 -1.96 8.57
N SER A 26 5.40 -1.21 9.09
CA SER A 26 4.03 -1.21 8.58
C SER A 26 3.95 -0.76 7.12
N VAL A 27 2.78 -0.97 6.50
CA VAL A 27 2.45 -0.45 5.17
C VAL A 27 1.37 0.60 5.32
N TRP A 28 1.60 1.76 4.70
CA TRP A 28 0.62 2.84 4.61
C TRP A 28 0.05 2.89 3.20
N SER A 29 -1.27 2.89 3.10
CA SER A 29 -1.99 2.91 1.81
C SER A 29 -1.62 4.15 1.00
N HIS A 30 -1.55 5.31 1.65
CA HIS A 30 -1.26 6.60 1.02
C HIS A 30 0.19 6.72 0.53
N ASP A 31 1.18 6.31 1.33
CA ASP A 31 2.59 6.28 0.92
C ASP A 31 2.80 5.36 -0.29
N THR A 32 2.21 4.17 -0.25
CA THR A 32 2.27 3.20 -1.34
C THR A 32 1.65 3.78 -2.61
N ALA A 33 0.49 4.45 -2.48
CA ALA A 33 -0.19 5.08 -3.60
C ALA A 33 0.61 6.24 -4.20
N PHE A 34 1.28 7.05 -3.36
CA PHE A 34 2.19 8.09 -3.80
C PHE A 34 3.36 7.51 -4.61
N VAL A 35 4.06 6.51 -4.06
CA VAL A 35 5.20 5.86 -4.75
C VAL A 35 4.78 5.28 -6.09
N MET A 36 3.65 4.57 -6.14
CA MET A 36 3.07 4.03 -7.37
C MET A 36 2.80 5.10 -8.43
N ARG A 37 2.15 6.21 -8.04
CA ARG A 37 1.81 7.30 -8.97
C ARG A 37 3.07 7.95 -9.53
N GLN A 38 4.08 8.18 -8.68
CA GLN A 38 5.35 8.73 -9.11
C GLN A 38 6.14 7.76 -10.00
N ALA A 39 6.10 6.46 -9.71
CA ALA A 39 6.70 5.43 -10.56
C ALA A 39 6.07 5.44 -11.97
N MET A 40 4.74 5.57 -12.06
CA MET A 40 4.04 5.71 -13.34
C MET A 40 4.51 6.97 -14.10
N ARG A 41 4.58 8.13 -13.42
CA ARG A 41 5.06 9.39 -14.02
C ARG A 41 6.52 9.31 -14.47
N ALA A 42 7.34 8.50 -13.83
CA ALA A 42 8.73 8.27 -14.19
C ALA A 42 8.93 7.18 -15.28
N GLY A 43 7.85 6.63 -15.85
CA GLY A 43 7.92 5.63 -16.92
C GLY A 43 7.97 4.17 -16.45
N PHE A 44 7.97 3.91 -15.14
CA PHE A 44 7.93 2.56 -14.55
C PHE A 44 6.50 2.02 -14.49
N THR A 45 5.85 1.94 -15.66
CA THR A 45 4.41 1.63 -15.75
C THR A 45 4.08 0.22 -15.27
N SER A 46 4.96 -0.76 -15.52
CA SER A 46 4.72 -2.16 -15.12
C SER A 46 4.72 -2.31 -13.59
N GLU A 47 5.73 -1.73 -12.95
CA GLU A 47 5.95 -1.71 -11.51
C GLU A 47 4.83 -0.93 -10.81
N ALA A 48 4.46 0.24 -11.35
CA ALA A 48 3.34 1.02 -10.83
C ALA A 48 2.04 0.20 -10.84
N ARG A 49 1.73 -0.49 -11.95
CA ARG A 49 0.54 -1.35 -12.03
C ARG A 49 0.62 -2.56 -11.10
N GLN A 50 1.80 -3.11 -10.85
CA GLN A 50 2.01 -4.17 -9.86
C GLN A 50 1.67 -3.67 -8.45
N ILE A 51 2.16 -2.47 -8.08
CA ILE A 51 1.86 -1.86 -6.79
C ILE A 51 0.37 -1.53 -6.68
N ALA A 52 -0.27 -1.01 -7.73
CA ALA A 52 -1.71 -0.74 -7.75
C ALA A 52 -2.54 -1.99 -7.43
N ARG A 53 -2.22 -3.10 -8.11
CA ARG A 53 -2.88 -4.39 -7.87
C ARG A 53 -2.64 -4.91 -6.45
N SER A 54 -1.48 -4.63 -5.84
CA SER A 54 -1.24 -4.99 -4.44
C SER A 54 -2.15 -4.25 -3.46
N LEU A 55 -2.43 -2.96 -3.70
CA LEU A 55 -3.35 -2.20 -2.86
C LEU A 55 -4.81 -2.65 -3.06
N VAL A 56 -5.20 -3.06 -4.28
CA VAL A 56 -6.50 -3.69 -4.53
C VAL A 56 -6.61 -5.02 -3.76
N ARG A 57 -5.56 -5.85 -3.78
CA ARG A 57 -5.50 -7.08 -2.99
C ARG A 57 -5.57 -6.79 -1.48
N ALA A 58 -4.89 -5.76 -1.00
CA ALA A 58 -4.96 -5.36 0.40
C ALA A 58 -6.39 -4.91 0.78
N ALA A 59 -7.06 -4.16 -0.10
CA ALA A 59 -8.44 -3.72 0.10
C ALA A 59 -9.40 -4.91 0.25
N GLN A 60 -9.23 -5.98 -0.53
CA GLN A 60 -10.01 -7.22 -0.38
C GLN A 60 -9.91 -7.81 1.02
N GLY A 61 -8.73 -7.79 1.65
CA GLY A 61 -8.54 -8.26 3.03
C GLY A 61 -9.11 -7.34 4.11
N PHE A 62 -9.61 -6.18 3.73
CA PHE A 62 -10.21 -5.18 4.64
C PHE A 62 -11.61 -4.76 4.18
N ASP A 63 -12.38 -5.66 3.56
CA ASP A 63 -13.75 -5.39 3.11
C ASP A 63 -13.87 -4.14 2.21
N TRP A 64 -12.87 -3.93 1.36
CA TRP A 64 -12.74 -2.78 0.46
C TRP A 64 -12.57 -1.43 1.17
N ARG A 65 -12.22 -1.45 2.46
CA ARG A 65 -12.01 -0.27 3.31
C ARG A 65 -10.57 -0.25 3.81
N LEU A 66 -9.66 0.19 2.95
CA LEU A 66 -8.25 0.32 3.30
C LEU A 66 -8.07 1.13 4.59
N PRO A 67 -7.34 0.60 5.59
CA PRO A 67 -7.05 1.33 6.81
C PRO A 67 -5.94 2.36 6.58
N GLU A 68 -5.76 3.25 7.56
CA GLU A 68 -4.60 4.14 7.65
C GLU A 68 -3.27 3.41 7.36
N LEU A 69 -3.07 2.29 8.06
CA LEU A 69 -1.93 1.40 7.94
C LEU A 69 -2.30 -0.03 8.33
N PHE A 70 -1.48 -0.99 7.89
CA PHE A 70 -1.57 -2.40 8.23
C PHE A 70 -0.17 -3.02 8.36
N ALA A 71 -0.08 -4.26 8.83
CA ALA A 71 1.21 -4.91 9.09
C ALA A 71 2.03 -5.13 7.80
N GLY A 72 3.35 -5.07 7.93
CA GLY A 72 4.31 -5.21 6.83
C GLY A 72 4.65 -6.62 6.37
N ASP A 73 3.93 -7.63 6.87
CA ASP A 73 4.15 -9.03 6.53
C ASP A 73 3.99 -9.27 5.01
N PRO A 74 4.90 -10.02 4.38
CA PRO A 74 4.82 -10.31 2.96
C PRO A 74 3.77 -11.38 2.67
N THR A 75 3.24 -11.37 1.45
CA THR A 75 2.28 -12.36 0.92
C THR A 75 2.79 -13.81 0.97
N VAL A 76 4.11 -14.03 1.06
CA VAL A 76 4.70 -15.37 1.27
C VAL A 76 4.54 -15.89 2.71
N ALA A 77 4.31 -14.99 3.67
CA ALA A 77 4.14 -15.33 5.09
C ALA A 77 2.66 -15.34 5.51
N VAL A 78 1.84 -14.46 4.94
CA VAL A 78 0.42 -14.32 5.29
C VAL A 78 -0.45 -14.23 4.03
N GLN A 79 -1.62 -14.87 4.05
CA GLN A 79 -2.53 -14.91 2.90
C GLN A 79 -3.31 -13.59 2.72
N GLN A 80 -3.55 -12.87 3.81
CA GLN A 80 -4.27 -11.60 3.88
C GLN A 80 -3.47 -10.58 4.72
N PRO A 81 -3.63 -9.27 4.46
CA PRO A 81 -2.94 -8.25 5.25
C PRO A 81 -3.43 -8.27 6.70
N LEU A 82 -2.49 -8.31 7.65
CA LEU A 82 -2.85 -8.32 9.06
C LEU A 82 -3.19 -6.90 9.55
N PRO A 83 -4.24 -6.73 10.37
CA PRO A 83 -4.64 -5.43 10.87
C PRO A 83 -3.60 -4.83 11.81
N TYR A 84 -3.41 -3.51 11.73
CA TYR A 84 -2.72 -2.75 12.77
C TYR A 84 -3.74 -2.34 13.86
N PRO A 85 -3.53 -2.67 15.15
CA PRO A 85 -4.56 -2.51 16.19
C PRO A 85 -5.12 -1.09 16.37
N ALA A 86 -4.27 -0.06 16.27
CA ALA A 86 -4.68 1.34 16.50
C ALA A 86 -4.92 2.13 15.20
N SER A 87 -5.10 1.45 14.05
CA SER A 87 -5.29 2.14 12.78
C SER A 87 -6.65 2.82 12.70
N CYS A 88 -6.71 4.03 12.17
CA CYS A 88 -7.99 4.69 11.86
C CYS A 88 -8.71 4.02 10.66
N ARG A 89 -10.03 3.81 10.76
CA ARG A 89 -10.89 3.15 9.75
C ARG A 89 -12.32 3.75 9.72
N PRO A 90 -12.68 4.63 8.76
CA PRO A 90 -11.87 5.10 7.63
C PRO A 90 -10.94 6.26 8.01
N GLN A 91 -9.76 6.30 7.39
CA GLN A 91 -8.82 7.43 7.44
C GLN A 91 -8.82 8.14 6.08
N ALA A 92 -8.79 9.48 6.10
CA ALA A 92 -9.03 10.30 4.90
C ALA A 92 -8.02 10.08 3.77
N TRP A 93 -6.72 10.00 4.06
CA TRP A 93 -5.66 9.77 3.08
C TRP A 93 -5.67 8.34 2.53
N ALA A 94 -5.99 7.35 3.36
CA ALA A 94 -6.17 5.97 2.94
C ALA A 94 -7.35 5.86 1.96
N ALA A 95 -8.48 6.51 2.26
CA ALA A 95 -9.61 6.59 1.34
C ALA A 95 -9.23 7.31 0.03
N ALA A 96 -8.50 8.43 0.12
CA ALA A 96 -8.03 9.18 -1.05
C ALA A 96 -7.10 8.38 -1.96
N SER A 97 -6.45 7.32 -1.45
CA SER A 97 -5.57 6.44 -2.23
C SER A 97 -6.30 5.70 -3.36
N ALA A 98 -7.63 5.59 -3.30
CA ALA A 98 -8.43 5.00 -4.38
C ALA A 98 -8.27 5.73 -5.73
N VAL A 99 -8.08 7.05 -5.70
CA VAL A 99 -7.93 7.87 -6.91
C VAL A 99 -6.66 7.51 -7.70
N PRO A 100 -5.43 7.60 -7.13
CA PRO A 100 -4.23 7.20 -7.86
C PRO A 100 -4.20 5.72 -8.21
N ILE A 101 -4.83 4.82 -7.42
CA ILE A 101 -4.98 3.40 -7.80
C ILE A 101 -5.75 3.31 -9.13
N ALA A 102 -6.89 4.00 -9.23
CA ALA A 102 -7.70 4.01 -10.43
C ALA A 102 -6.98 4.67 -11.63
N GLU A 103 -6.22 5.76 -11.42
CA GLU A 103 -5.37 6.37 -12.46
C GLU A 103 -4.34 5.36 -13.00
N VAL A 104 -3.57 4.70 -12.12
CA VAL A 104 -2.50 3.78 -12.54
C VAL A 104 -3.03 2.52 -13.22
N LEU A 105 -4.22 2.08 -12.85
CA LEU A 105 -4.91 0.96 -13.51
C LEU A 105 -5.59 1.37 -14.83
N GLY A 106 -5.59 2.65 -15.19
CA GLY A 106 -6.23 3.15 -16.40
C GLY A 106 -7.76 3.22 -16.31
N LEU A 107 -8.31 3.25 -15.09
CA LEU A 107 -9.75 3.40 -14.83
C LEU A 107 -10.17 4.87 -14.71
N LEU A 108 -9.22 5.76 -14.43
CA LEU A 108 -9.38 7.20 -14.45
C LEU A 108 -8.26 7.83 -15.31
N PRO A 109 -8.50 8.98 -15.95
CA PRO A 109 -7.43 9.72 -16.61
C PRO A 109 -6.38 10.13 -15.57
N ALA A 110 -5.10 10.01 -15.92
CA ALA A 110 -4.04 10.56 -15.09
C ALA A 110 -4.21 12.08 -15.03
N ARG A 111 -4.30 12.64 -13.82
CA ARG A 111 -4.21 14.09 -13.66
C ARG A 111 -2.76 14.53 -13.86
N ASP A 112 -2.56 15.55 -14.68
CA ASP A 112 -1.28 16.20 -14.95
C ASP A 112 -0.61 16.77 -13.68
#